data_AF-A0A969JWS0-F1
#
_entry.id   AF-A0A969JWS0-F1
#
_cell.length_a   1.000
_cell.length_b   1.000
_cell.length_c   1.000
_cell.angle_alpha   90.00
_cell.angle_beta   90.00
_cell.angle_gamma   90.00
#
_symmetry.space_group_name_H-M   'P 1'
#
loop_
_entity.id
_entity.type
_entity.pdbx_description
1 polymer ?
#
loop_
_entity_poly.entity_id
_entity_poly.type
_entity_poly.pdbx_seq_one_letter_code
_entity_poly.pdbx_strand_id
1 'polypeptide(L)'
;MNDSATIAQGVLRGINHRLDRRAGQVVQCDLEVGKVSVDLNALVGVWLRIAGRERITCAHCGSDTPKGYGGGYCYRCFTTLARCDLCVVSPDRCHYSRGTCREPAWGEAFCMRPHLVYLANSGAPRSASRIPTHTGSLARPGRGRGHVVVRAPPAMPRVASKSRLAAI
;
A
#
# COMPACT_ATOMS: atom_id res chain seq x y z
N MET A 1 -4.90 -30.99 29.39
CA MET A 1 -5.95 -30.61 28.42
C MET A 1 -5.84 -29.10 28.26
N ASN A 2 -5.20 -28.62 27.19
CA ASN A 2 -4.99 -27.18 27.00
C ASN A 2 -6.22 -26.60 26.29
N ASP A 3 -7.13 -26.03 27.08
CA ASP A 3 -8.27 -25.26 26.58
C ASP A 3 -7.77 -23.96 25.94
N SER A 4 -7.29 -24.07 24.70
CA SER A 4 -6.95 -22.92 23.88
C SER A 4 -8.25 -22.29 23.39
N ALA A 5 -8.83 -21.40 24.21
CA ALA A 5 -10.01 -20.64 23.83
C ALA A 5 -9.74 -19.89 22.52
N THR A 6 -10.58 -20.14 21.51
CA THR A 6 -10.45 -19.45 20.23
C THR A 6 -11.00 -18.04 20.37
N ILE A 7 -10.11 -17.04 20.34
CA ILE A 7 -10.48 -15.62 20.50
C ILE A 7 -11.21 -15.08 19.26
N ALA A 8 -10.74 -15.42 18.07
CA ALA A 8 -11.37 -15.03 16.80
C ALA A 8 -11.00 -16.00 15.66
N GLN A 9 -11.86 -16.09 14.64
CA GLN A 9 -11.60 -16.83 13.40
C GLN A 9 -12.02 -16.01 12.18
N GLY A 10 -11.17 -15.95 11.16
CA GLY A 10 -11.45 -15.21 9.94
C GLY A 10 -10.19 -14.83 9.17
N VAL A 11 -10.35 -13.96 8.18
CA VAL A 11 -9.23 -13.40 7.41
C VAL A 11 -8.54 -12.33 8.27
N LEU A 12 -7.25 -12.51 8.53
CA LEU A 12 -6.44 -11.50 9.21
C LEU A 12 -6.31 -10.27 8.29
N ARG A 13 -6.87 -9.13 8.68
CA ARG A 13 -6.85 -7.90 7.87
C ARG A 13 -5.67 -7.00 8.22
N GLY A 14 -5.28 -6.98 9.49
CA GLY A 14 -4.16 -6.18 9.97
C GLY A 14 -4.30 -5.78 11.42
N ILE A 15 -3.38 -4.93 11.87
CA ILE A 15 -3.41 -4.31 13.19
C ILE A 15 -3.66 -2.82 12.99
N ASN A 16 -4.69 -2.30 13.65
CA ASN A 16 -4.93 -0.86 13.73
C ASN A 16 -4.23 -0.30 14.96
N HIS A 17 -3.57 0.84 14.79
CA HIS A 17 -2.95 1.58 15.88
C HIS A 17 -3.64 2.94 16.02
N ARG A 18 -4.20 3.21 17.19
CA ARG A 18 -4.82 4.50 17.51
C ARG A 18 -4.08 5.11 18.69
N LEU A 19 -3.54 6.31 18.48
CA LEU A 19 -2.92 7.08 19.55
C LEU A 19 -4.01 7.86 20.29
N ASP A 20 -4.25 7.54 21.56
CA ASP A 20 -5.05 8.40 22.41
C ASP A 20 -4.14 9.49 23.02
N ARG A 21 -4.35 10.72 22.57
CA ARG A 21 -3.59 11.89 23.05
C ARG A 21 -4.06 12.37 24.44
N ARG A 22 -5.23 11.95 24.91
CA ARG A 22 -5.80 12.38 26.21
C ARG A 22 -5.37 11.47 27.35
N ALA A 23 -5.21 10.16 27.09
CA ALA A 23 -4.86 9.15 28.09
C ALA A 23 -3.34 8.93 28.28
N GLY A 24 -2.53 9.99 28.20
CA GLY A 24 -1.08 9.88 28.50
C GLY A 24 -0.23 9.12 27.48
N GLN A 25 -0.57 9.20 26.19
CA GLN A 25 0.20 8.60 25.07
C GLN A 25 0.14 7.07 24.97
N VAL A 26 -0.91 6.43 25.50
CA VAL A 26 -1.13 5.00 25.28
C VAL A 26 -1.61 4.77 23.84
N VAL A 27 -0.97 3.83 23.14
CA VAL A 27 -1.38 3.36 21.81
C VAL A 27 -2.38 2.23 21.99
N GLN A 28 -3.60 2.39 21.52
CA GLN A 28 -4.58 1.31 21.39
C GLN A 28 -4.27 0.50 20.14
N CYS A 29 -4.08 -0.81 20.31
CA CYS A 29 -3.81 -1.75 19.23
C CYS A 29 -4.95 -2.75 19.09
N ASP A 30 -5.62 -2.71 17.94
CA ASP A 30 -6.73 -3.61 17.64
C ASP A 30 -6.34 -4.55 16.50
N LEU A 31 -6.51 -5.86 16.68
CA LEU A 31 -6.32 -6.85 15.63
C LEU A 31 -7.65 -7.15 14.91
N GLU A 32 -7.69 -6.90 13.62
CA GLU A 32 -8.86 -7.19 12.79
C GLU A 32 -8.81 -8.62 12.22
N VAL A 33 -9.75 -9.46 12.65
CA VAL A 33 -9.94 -10.83 12.16
C VAL A 33 -11.34 -10.97 11.58
N GLY A 34 -11.43 -10.97 10.25
CA GLY A 34 -12.70 -11.07 9.53
C GLY A 34 -13.60 -9.85 9.75
N LYS A 35 -14.60 -9.99 10.63
CA LYS A 35 -15.51 -8.92 11.09
C LYS A 35 -15.35 -8.62 12.58
N VAL A 36 -14.42 -9.30 13.26
CA VAL A 36 -14.17 -9.17 14.70
C VAL A 36 -12.94 -8.31 14.90
N SER A 37 -13.03 -7.35 15.82
CA SER A 37 -11.89 -6.57 16.30
C SER A 37 -11.49 -7.10 17.67
N VAL A 38 -10.22 -7.48 17.84
CA VAL A 38 -9.66 -8.02 19.08
C VAL A 38 -8.75 -6.98 19.70
N ASP A 39 -9.05 -6.55 20.93
CA ASP A 39 -8.19 -5.63 21.69
C ASP A 39 -6.89 -6.36 22.08
N LEU A 40 -5.76 -5.95 21.50
CA LEU A 40 -4.45 -6.53 21.80
C LEU A 40 -3.87 -5.98 23.11
N ASN A 41 -4.28 -4.79 23.55
CA ASN A 41 -3.77 -4.19 24.78
C ASN A 41 -4.21 -5.00 26.00
N ALA A 42 -5.42 -5.54 25.98
CA ALA A 42 -5.92 -6.44 27.02
C ALA A 42 -5.19 -7.80 27.07
N LEU A 43 -4.46 -8.16 26.00
CA LEU A 43 -3.78 -9.45 25.85
C LEU A 43 -2.26 -9.35 26.04
N VAL A 44 -1.75 -8.20 26.50
CA VAL A 44 -0.32 -8.00 26.76
C VAL A 44 0.15 -8.97 27.85
N GLY A 45 1.22 -9.71 27.57
CA GLY A 45 1.78 -10.72 28.48
C GLY A 45 1.19 -12.12 28.31
N VAL A 46 0.17 -12.29 27.46
CA VAL A 46 -0.41 -13.60 27.12
C VAL A 46 0.23 -14.14 25.84
N TRP A 47 0.53 -15.44 25.82
CA TRP A 47 1.01 -16.12 24.62
C TRP A 47 -0.15 -16.40 23.66
N LEU A 48 -0.10 -15.80 22.47
CA LEU A 48 -1.09 -16.00 21.42
C LEU A 48 -0.55 -16.98 20.37
N ARG A 49 -1.40 -17.92 19.93
CA ARG A 49 -1.09 -18.81 18.81
C ARG A 49 -1.96 -18.49 17.62
N ILE A 50 -1.34 -18.12 16.51
CA ILE A 50 -2.01 -17.91 15.23
C ILE A 50 -1.87 -19.21 14.42
N ALA A 51 -3.00 -19.82 14.07
CA ALA A 51 -3.04 -20.98 13.19
C ALA A 51 -3.62 -20.58 11.83
N GLY A 52 -2.77 -20.51 10.80
CA GLY A 52 -3.21 -20.30 9.43
C GLY A 52 -3.94 -21.54 8.92
N ARG A 53 -5.04 -21.35 8.20
CA ARG A 53 -5.64 -22.42 7.40
C ARG A 53 -4.85 -22.54 6.08
N GLU A 54 -4.73 -23.74 5.52
CA GLU A 54 -4.03 -23.99 4.24
C GLU A 54 -4.78 -23.43 3.00
N ARG A 55 -5.66 -22.44 3.19
CA ARG A 55 -6.45 -21.83 2.13
C ARG A 55 -6.02 -20.39 1.92
N ILE A 56 -5.70 -20.06 0.68
CA ILE A 56 -5.38 -18.69 0.26
C ILE A 56 -6.62 -18.10 -0.40
N THR A 57 -7.14 -17.02 0.16
CA THR A 57 -8.34 -16.36 -0.35
C THR A 57 -7.96 -15.11 -1.14
N CYS A 58 -8.57 -14.91 -2.31
CA CYS A 58 -8.31 -13.73 -3.14
C CYS A 58 -8.82 -12.45 -2.47
N ALA A 59 -7.95 -11.45 -2.30
CA ALA A 59 -8.31 -10.15 -1.72
C ALA A 59 -9.36 -9.36 -2.52
N HIS A 60 -9.58 -9.68 -3.81
CA HIS A 60 -10.62 -9.04 -4.61
C HIS A 60 -11.97 -9.74 -4.54
N CYS A 61 -11.98 -11.02 -4.89
CA CYS A 61 -13.22 -11.77 -5.15
C CYS A 61 -13.60 -12.71 -4.01
N GLY A 62 -12.75 -12.85 -3.00
CA GLY A 62 -13.02 -13.74 -1.86
C GLY A 62 -13.01 -15.23 -2.20
N SER A 63 -12.60 -15.61 -3.41
CA SER A 63 -12.54 -17.02 -3.82
C SER A 63 -11.31 -17.70 -3.25
N ASP A 64 -11.48 -18.95 -2.82
CA ASP A 64 -10.38 -19.81 -2.40
C ASP A 64 -9.52 -20.20 -3.60
N THR A 65 -8.21 -20.13 -3.42
CA THR A 65 -7.22 -20.47 -4.43
C THR A 65 -6.07 -21.28 -3.84
N PRO A 66 -5.49 -22.19 -4.62
CA PRO A 66 -4.34 -22.97 -4.17
C PRO A 66 -3.07 -22.11 -4.07
N LYS A 67 -2.98 -21.03 -4.87
CA LYS A 67 -1.82 -20.12 -4.93
C LYS A 67 -2.27 -18.68 -5.13
N GLY A 68 -1.66 -17.76 -4.40
CA GLY A 68 -1.85 -16.32 -4.56
C GLY A 68 -0.86 -15.72 -5.56
N TYR A 69 -1.33 -14.78 -6.37
CA TYR A 69 -0.56 -14.01 -7.34
C TYR A 69 -0.58 -12.53 -6.95
N GLY A 70 0.49 -11.78 -7.26
CA GLY A 70 0.53 -10.33 -7.07
C GLY A 70 0.21 -9.84 -5.65
N GLY A 71 0.61 -10.60 -4.61
CA GLY A 71 0.41 -10.22 -3.21
C GLY A 71 -0.94 -10.60 -2.59
N GLY A 72 -1.70 -11.51 -3.20
CA GLY A 72 -2.93 -12.07 -2.58
C GLY A 72 -4.15 -12.17 -3.50
N TYR A 73 -3.97 -12.24 -4.82
CA TYR A 73 -5.07 -12.36 -5.79
C TYR A 73 -5.12 -13.74 -6.44
N CYS A 74 -6.31 -14.16 -6.88
CA CYS A 74 -6.45 -15.34 -7.74
C CYS A 74 -5.92 -15.05 -9.16
N TYR A 75 -5.62 -16.10 -9.92
CA TYR A 75 -5.11 -15.94 -11.29
C TYR A 75 -6.04 -15.09 -12.18
N ARG A 76 -7.36 -15.30 -12.10
CA ARG A 76 -8.35 -14.50 -12.84
C ARG A 76 -8.25 -13.02 -12.49
N CYS A 77 -8.23 -12.69 -11.20
CA CYS A 77 -8.14 -11.29 -10.77
C CYS A 77 -6.77 -10.68 -11.12
N PHE A 78 -5.70 -11.46 -11.05
CA PHE A 78 -4.37 -11.02 -11.43
C PHE A 78 -4.25 -10.63 -12.91
N THR A 79 -4.94 -11.36 -13.80
CA THR A 79 -4.95 -11.05 -15.24
C THR A 79 -5.93 -9.94 -15.62
N THR A 80 -6.99 -9.72 -14.84
CA THR A 80 -8.01 -8.70 -15.16
C THR A 80 -7.74 -7.34 -14.54
N LEU A 81 -7.15 -7.28 -13.35
CA LEU A 81 -7.06 -6.02 -12.60
C LEU A 81 -5.84 -5.20 -12.99
N ALA A 82 -6.02 -3.88 -13.10
CA ALA A 82 -4.93 -2.93 -13.36
C ALA A 82 -4.01 -2.75 -12.15
N ARG A 83 -4.51 -2.93 -10.92
CA ARG A 83 -3.70 -2.81 -9.70
C ARG A 83 -2.63 -3.89 -9.53
N CYS A 84 -2.72 -4.95 -10.32
CA CYS A 84 -1.73 -6.03 -10.36
C CYS A 84 -0.66 -5.79 -11.44
N ASP A 85 -0.77 -4.71 -12.22
CA ASP A 85 0.21 -4.38 -13.25
C ASP A 85 1.50 -3.82 -12.64
N LEU A 86 2.61 -4.04 -13.37
CA LEU A 86 3.93 -3.57 -12.96
C LEU A 86 4.00 -2.04 -12.82
N CYS A 87 3.10 -1.30 -13.48
CA CYS A 87 3.03 0.16 -13.42
C CYS A 87 2.79 0.71 -12.00
N VAL A 88 2.22 -0.10 -11.09
CA VAL A 88 1.98 0.29 -9.69
C VAL A 88 3.30 0.43 -8.92
N VAL A 89 4.25 -0.46 -9.20
CA VAL A 89 5.59 -0.44 -8.58
C VAL A 89 6.50 0.54 -9.32
N SER A 90 6.47 0.48 -10.65
CA SER A 90 7.34 1.23 -11.57
C SER A 90 6.50 2.18 -12.46
N PRO A 91 6.28 3.44 -12.05
CA PRO A 91 5.43 4.39 -12.77
C PRO A 91 6.03 4.79 -14.12
N ASP A 92 7.34 4.63 -14.31
CA ASP A 92 8.02 4.76 -15.60
C ASP A 92 7.49 3.77 -16.65
N ARG A 93 6.93 2.64 -16.21
CA ARG A 93 6.33 1.61 -17.07
C ARG A 93 4.83 1.77 -17.21
N CYS A 94 4.27 2.91 -16.82
CA CYS A 94 2.84 3.16 -16.95
C CYS A 94 2.42 3.15 -18.42
N HIS A 95 1.47 2.28 -18.76
CA HIS A 95 0.92 2.13 -20.11
C HIS A 95 -0.43 2.85 -20.29
N TYR A 96 -0.87 3.61 -19.29
CA TYR A 96 -2.15 4.32 -19.31
C TYR A 96 -2.30 5.25 -20.53
N SER A 97 -1.25 5.99 -20.86
CA SER A 97 -1.22 6.89 -22.02
C SER A 97 -1.34 6.18 -23.37
N ARG A 98 -1.04 4.87 -23.42
CA ARG A 98 -1.17 4.04 -24.62
C ARG A 98 -2.59 3.49 -24.80
N GLY A 99 -3.50 3.78 -23.86
CA GLY A 99 -4.88 3.30 -23.88
C GLY A 99 -5.02 1.80 -23.58
N THR A 100 -3.94 1.10 -23.22
CA THR A 100 -3.96 -0.34 -22.95
C THR A 100 -4.25 -0.67 -21.48
N CYS A 101 -4.73 0.31 -20.71
CA CYS A 101 -5.03 0.09 -19.29
C CYS A 101 -6.25 -0.81 -19.14
N ARG A 102 -6.10 -1.85 -18.31
CA ARG A 102 -7.18 -2.82 -18.05
C ARG A 102 -8.39 -2.17 -17.36
N GLU A 103 -8.14 -1.20 -16.49
CA GLU A 103 -9.16 -0.45 -15.75
C GLU A 103 -8.87 1.07 -15.81
N PRO A 104 -9.37 1.78 -16.83
CA PRO A 104 -9.05 3.20 -17.05
C PRO A 104 -9.46 4.10 -15.88
N ALA A 105 -10.68 3.93 -15.35
CA ALA A 105 -11.17 4.73 -14.22
C ALA A 105 -10.29 4.55 -12.96
N TRP A 106 -9.73 3.35 -12.75
CA TRP A 106 -8.80 3.10 -11.65
C TRP A 106 -7.42 3.74 -11.91
N GLY A 107 -6.92 3.63 -13.15
CA GLY A 107 -5.64 4.23 -13.55
C GLY A 107 -5.60 5.75 -13.38
N GLU A 108 -6.70 6.44 -13.69
CA GLU A 108 -6.81 7.88 -13.47
C GLU A 108 -6.70 8.25 -11.98
N ALA A 109 -7.38 7.51 -11.11
CA ALA A 109 -7.37 7.75 -9.67
C ALA A 109 -6.03 7.37 -8.99
N PHE A 110 -5.30 6.38 -9.49
CA PHE A 110 -4.11 5.82 -8.83
C PHE A 110 -2.79 6.11 -9.53
N CYS A 111 -2.70 5.92 -10.85
CA CYS A 111 -1.47 6.13 -11.59
C CYS A 111 -1.17 7.62 -11.80
N MET A 112 -2.20 8.44 -12.01
CA MET A 112 -2.06 9.88 -12.28
C MET A 112 -2.08 10.75 -11.03
N ARG A 113 -1.67 10.18 -9.90
CA ARG A 113 -1.56 10.93 -8.65
C ARG A 113 -0.28 11.76 -8.63
N PRO A 114 -0.32 12.97 -8.04
CA PRO A 114 0.88 13.79 -7.91
C PRO A 114 1.90 13.08 -7.03
N HIS A 115 3.14 13.01 -7.50
CA HIS A 115 4.25 12.43 -6.74
C HIS A 115 5.03 13.54 -6.04
N LEU A 116 5.28 13.37 -4.75
CA LEU A 116 6.08 14.31 -3.96
C LEU A 116 7.53 13.82 -3.92
N VAL A 117 8.44 14.62 -4.48
CA VAL A 117 9.88 14.38 -4.37
C VAL A 117 10.41 15.32 -3.30
N TYR A 118 10.93 14.74 -2.22
CA TYR A 118 11.58 15.48 -1.15
C TYR A 118 13.08 15.19 -1.16
N LEU A 119 13.87 16.20 -0.84
CA LEU A 119 15.31 16.05 -0.69
C LEU A 119 15.58 15.64 0.76
N ALA A 120 15.95 14.38 0.98
CA ALA A 120 16.30 13.89 2.29
C ALA A 120 17.76 14.25 2.60
N ASN A 121 18.00 15.15 3.55
CA ASN A 121 19.35 15.36 4.08
C ASN A 121 19.71 14.21 5.04
N SER A 122 20.11 13.09 4.47
CA SER A 122 20.94 12.11 5.18
C SER A 122 22.38 12.37 4.75
N GLY A 123 23.30 12.63 5.68
CA GLY A 123 24.73 12.83 5.40
C GLY A 123 25.48 11.63 4.79
N ALA A 124 24.77 10.70 4.15
CA ALA A 124 25.27 9.64 3.30
C ALA A 124 24.42 9.62 2.01
N PRO A 125 25.00 9.35 0.83
CA PRO A 125 24.27 9.37 -0.43
C PRO A 125 23.14 8.34 -0.39
N ARG A 126 21.90 8.80 -0.35
CA ARG A 126 20.70 7.96 -0.46
C ARG A 126 19.92 8.35 -1.70
N SER A 127 19.50 7.34 -2.46
CA SER A 127 18.59 7.47 -3.59
C SER A 127 17.20 7.93 -3.13
N ALA A 128 16.57 8.80 -3.92
CA ALA A 128 15.24 9.34 -3.64
C ALA A 128 14.22 8.21 -3.42
N SER A 129 13.58 8.20 -2.25
CA SER A 129 12.59 7.17 -1.88
C SER A 129 11.17 7.72 -1.96
N ARG A 130 10.25 6.97 -2.58
CA ARG A 130 8.82 7.34 -2.73
C ARG A 130 8.11 7.22 -1.38
N ILE A 131 7.40 8.27 -0.94
CA ILE A 131 6.46 8.18 0.19
C ILE A 131 5.05 8.05 -0.39
N PRO A 132 4.31 6.94 -0.12
CA PRO A 132 2.90 6.85 -0.48
C PRO A 132 2.07 7.86 0.33
N THR A 133 1.15 8.56 -0.34
CA THR A 133 0.35 9.64 0.23
C THR A 133 -0.77 9.17 1.18
N HIS A 134 -0.93 7.85 1.35
CA HIS A 134 -1.82 7.29 2.37
C HIS A 134 -0.99 6.47 3.35
N THR A 135 -0.62 7.09 4.46
CA THR A 135 -0.75 6.63 5.86
C THR A 135 -0.02 7.68 6.72
N GLY A 136 -0.56 7.98 7.90
CA GLY A 136 -0.27 9.17 8.69
C GLY A 136 1.22 9.51 8.94
N SER A 137 1.44 10.81 9.08
CA SER A 137 2.60 11.50 9.68
C SER A 137 3.70 10.57 10.24
N LEU A 138 4.63 10.14 9.39
CA LEU A 138 5.96 9.72 9.83
C LEU A 138 6.83 10.95 10.12
N ALA A 139 6.34 11.81 11.03
CA ALA A 139 7.20 12.74 11.74
C ALA A 139 7.87 11.92 12.86
N ARG A 140 9.01 11.29 12.56
CA ARG A 140 9.92 10.83 13.63
C ARG A 140 10.34 12.09 14.40
N PRO A 141 10.13 12.16 15.73
CA PRO A 141 10.64 13.28 16.50
C PRO A 141 12.17 13.21 16.46
N GLY A 142 12.81 14.22 15.85
CA GLY A 142 14.28 14.40 15.94
C GLY A 142 15.09 14.35 14.64
N ARG A 143 14.50 14.35 13.44
CA ARG A 143 15.27 14.51 12.19
C ARG A 143 14.76 15.68 11.37
N GLY A 144 15.68 16.58 11.03
CA GLY A 144 15.44 17.93 10.50
C GLY A 144 14.39 18.02 9.39
N ARG A 145 13.76 19.20 9.34
CA ARG A 145 12.71 19.59 8.39
C ARG A 145 13.04 19.10 6.99
N GLY A 146 12.33 18.07 6.52
CA GLY A 146 12.34 17.71 5.11
C GLY A 146 11.60 18.81 4.36
N HIS A 147 12.34 19.65 3.63
CA HIS A 147 11.70 20.59 2.70
C HIS A 147 11.20 19.79 1.49
N VAL A 148 9.90 19.87 1.21
CA VAL A 148 9.33 19.36 -0.04
C VAL A 148 9.84 20.26 -1.15
N VAL A 149 10.76 19.77 -1.97
CA VAL A 149 11.44 20.60 -2.97
C VAL A 149 10.64 20.64 -4.27
N VAL A 150 9.96 19.56 -4.68
CA VAL A 150 9.21 19.55 -5.95
C VAL A 150 7.96 18.68 -5.84
N ARG A 151 6.80 19.24 -6.21
CA ARG A 151 5.65 18.44 -6.66
C ARG A 151 5.94 18.01 -8.09
N ALA A 152 6.32 16.75 -8.28
CA ALA A 152 6.41 16.22 -9.64
C ALA A 152 4.97 16.15 -10.19
N PRO A 153 4.70 16.77 -11.36
CA PRO A 153 3.41 16.58 -12.01
C PRO A 153 3.16 15.08 -12.20
N PRO A 154 1.89 14.65 -12.25
CA PRO A 154 1.57 13.27 -12.60
C PRO A 154 2.35 12.91 -13.87
N ALA A 155 2.89 11.69 -13.94
CA ALA A 155 3.78 11.27 -15.02
C ALA A 155 3.09 11.41 -16.38
N MET A 156 3.17 12.60 -16.97
CA MET A 156 2.80 12.84 -18.34
C MET A 156 3.97 12.32 -19.17
N PRO A 157 3.77 11.31 -20.03
CA PRO A 157 4.83 10.91 -20.93
C PRO A 157 5.17 12.09 -21.82
N ARG A 158 6.47 12.29 -22.08
CA ARG A 158 6.94 13.22 -23.10
C ARG A 158 6.21 12.91 -24.40
N VAL A 159 5.35 13.83 -24.84
CA VAL A 159 4.89 13.85 -26.24
C VAL A 159 6.15 14.07 -27.06
N ALA A 160 6.61 13.04 -27.76
CA ALA A 160 7.64 13.19 -28.77
C ALA A 160 7.00 13.96 -29.94
N SER A 161 6.93 15.29 -29.84
CA SER A 161 6.70 16.13 -31.01
C SER A 161 7.92 16.00 -31.91
N LYS A 162 7.84 15.10 -32.90
CA LYS A 162 8.68 15.24 -34.09
C LYS A 162 8.19 16.47 -34.85
N SER A 163 8.61 17.64 -34.39
CA SER A 163 8.56 18.87 -35.19
C SER A 163 9.51 18.63 -36.37
N ARG A 164 8.98 18.19 -37.52
CA ARG A 164 9.68 18.34 -38.79
C ARG A 164 9.84 19.85 -39.00
N LEU A 165 11.06 20.35 -38.82
CA LEU A 165 11.48 21.58 -39.49
C LEU A 165 11.26 21.34 -40.99
N ALA A 166 10.26 22.00 -41.57
CA ALA A 166 10.27 22.32 -42.98
C ALA A 166 10.94 23.69 -43.08
N ALA A 167 12.19 23.68 -43.54
CA ALA A 167 12.88 24.87 -44.00
C ALA A 167 12.33 25.22 -45.39
N ILE A 168 11.69 26.38 -45.52
CA ILE A 168 11.81 27.33 -46.64
C ILE A 168 11.66 28.72 -46.03
#